data_AF-A0A7R8X7K4-F1
#
_entry.id   AF-A0A7R8X7K4-F1
#
_cell.length_a   1.000
_cell.length_b   1.000
_cell.length_c   1.000
_cell.angle_alpha   90.00
_cell.angle_beta   90.00
_cell.angle_gamma   90.00
#
_symmetry.space_group_name_H-M   'P 1'
#
loop_
_entity.id
_entity.type
_entity.pdbx_description
1 polymer ?
#
loop_
_entity_poly.entity_id
_entity_poly.type
_entity_poly.pdbx_seq_one_letter_code
_entity_poly.pdbx_strand_id
1 'polypeptide(L)'
;MLEADFRRYVTLDLYRPISEKELDPVDENWLQSIVFGLFRQKSAFLDVIRDEACTALEAASKEVLAEALAILPHEQELSQDEARQQRQAPSIRNLSAQALTDLLSETCQQLFLLLKRVKMLMILVAEMTALAAGREKVAVDKISSEEHGKRNALTRKSLSDILDGANLLSSEEYEKVAEGLKDVLCQSCDYAHERCARLLREMPSKLSHAEFLNIANIVQDFCQQTEELTHQKSSAMVLALQTQGAKVASRLHEEQKVNLTLLLESEQWKPTEVPAELQKLVDDIVFAGSFELNKDSSYESKPKKSLSVAGEDFTVVGVVLLLVKIMSSYSVYAKHCQFLTPDLLSRLTELLQFYNSRVCQLLLGAEARTRAGLRSITARHLALGWRSLQLIQSLIPYFQKHFLPLLASANKSNPFSQKHLDLVNRDFKAHSEQLSSKLVSILTSTFEIQLKQWEPKPPVPSNTFRSICKQLAKFHEAVEDVLPTLQVKELLLKIHEDFSQKCRWHLNRLGLASDGGPQHALVTAELTFYMQQLQGLKCMARCDSFDKFLSEVFCR
;
A
#
# COMPACT_ATOMS: atom_id res chain seq x y z
N MET A 1 28.14 32.62 40.34
CA MET A 1 28.34 31.58 41.37
C MET A 1 27.10 30.70 41.44
N LEU A 2 25.92 31.24 41.80
CA LEU A 2 24.67 30.47 41.88
C LEU A 2 24.25 29.78 40.57
N GLU A 3 24.43 30.40 39.41
CA GLU A 3 24.14 29.76 38.11
C GLU A 3 25.07 28.56 37.83
N ALA A 4 26.33 28.62 38.27
CA ALA A 4 27.27 27.51 38.15
C ALA A 4 26.93 26.38 39.13
N ASP A 5 26.48 26.72 40.35
CA ASP A 5 25.99 25.76 41.33
C ASP A 5 24.69 25.09 40.86
N PHE A 6 23.80 25.84 40.21
CA PHE A 6 22.59 25.32 39.57
C PHE A 6 22.92 24.37 38.42
N ARG A 7 23.81 24.76 37.51
CA ARG A 7 24.28 23.88 36.43
C ARG A 7 24.86 22.59 37.01
N ARG A 8 25.69 22.68 38.05
CA ARG A 8 26.26 21.51 38.73
C ARG A 8 25.16 20.60 39.31
N TYR A 9 24.14 21.16 39.94
CA TYR A 9 22.99 20.39 40.41
C TYR A 9 22.31 19.66 39.25
N VAL A 10 21.96 20.37 38.17
CA VAL A 10 21.23 19.80 37.02
C VAL A 10 22.06 18.70 36.36
N THR A 11 23.37 18.89 36.19
CA THR A 11 24.27 17.85 35.68
C THR A 11 24.27 16.62 36.59
N LEU A 12 24.37 16.79 37.92
CA LEU A 12 24.37 15.65 38.84
C LEU A 12 23.04 14.88 38.82
N ASP A 13 21.91 15.59 38.67
CA ASP A 13 20.59 14.98 38.61
C ASP A 13 20.35 14.22 37.31
N LEU A 14 20.72 14.80 36.16
CA LEU A 14 20.42 14.23 34.86
C LEU A 14 21.35 13.07 34.46
N TYR A 15 22.62 13.09 34.87
CA TYR A 15 23.64 12.10 34.45
C TYR A 15 23.74 10.86 35.35
N ARG A 16 22.91 10.75 36.39
CA ARG A 16 22.83 9.52 37.18
C ARG A 16 22.25 8.36 36.36
N PRO A 17 22.53 7.09 36.71
CA PRO A 17 22.00 5.93 36.00
C PRO A 17 20.48 6.02 35.78
N ILE A 18 20.02 5.71 34.57
CA ILE A 18 18.61 5.81 34.21
C ILE A 18 17.90 4.53 34.69
N SER A 19 16.98 4.70 35.65
CA SER A 19 16.17 3.60 36.20
C SER A 19 14.77 4.13 36.51
N GLU A 20 13.74 3.33 36.24
CA GLU A 20 12.34 3.67 36.56
C GLU A 20 12.12 3.96 38.05
N LYS A 21 12.99 3.44 38.92
CA LYS A 21 12.90 3.60 40.37
C LYS A 21 13.58 4.88 40.89
N GLU A 22 14.37 5.57 40.06
CA GLU A 22 15.21 6.72 40.43
C GLU A 22 14.89 7.93 39.55
N LEU A 23 13.63 8.36 39.58
CA LEU A 23 13.13 9.55 38.87
C LEU A 23 13.12 10.82 39.74
N ASP A 24 13.09 10.67 41.07
CA ASP A 24 13.02 11.78 42.04
C ASP A 24 14.30 12.64 42.03
N PRO A 25 14.24 13.97 41.98
CA PRO A 25 15.44 14.82 41.90
C PRO A 25 16.40 14.68 43.08
N VAL A 26 17.70 14.86 42.83
CA VAL A 26 18.78 14.69 43.84
C VAL A 26 18.78 15.82 44.87
N ASP A 27 18.37 15.56 46.11
CA ASP A 27 18.43 16.53 47.24
C ASP A 27 17.61 17.81 46.99
N GLU A 28 16.29 17.71 47.23
CA GLU A 28 15.33 18.79 47.06
C GLU A 28 15.73 20.08 47.81
N ASN A 29 16.33 19.97 49.00
CA ASN A 29 16.69 21.13 49.83
C ASN A 29 17.85 21.93 49.21
N TRP A 30 18.78 21.23 48.57
CA TRP A 30 19.88 21.85 47.84
C TRP A 30 19.37 22.61 46.61
N LEU A 31 18.46 22.00 45.84
CA LEU A 31 17.80 22.67 44.71
C LEU A 31 17.04 23.93 45.14
N GLN A 32 16.24 23.82 46.21
CA GLN A 32 15.45 24.93 46.76
C GLN A 32 16.33 26.14 47.09
N SER A 33 17.43 25.92 47.79
CA SER A 33 18.35 26.97 48.20
C SER A 33 18.94 27.72 47.00
N ILE A 34 19.30 26.99 45.94
CA ILE A 34 19.84 27.57 44.71
C ILE A 34 18.76 28.34 43.96
N VAL A 35 17.59 27.73 43.72
CA VAL A 35 16.49 28.31 42.92
C VAL A 35 15.96 29.60 43.56
N PHE A 36 15.76 29.65 44.88
CA PHE A 36 15.38 30.91 45.55
C PHE A 36 16.47 31.98 45.47
N GLY A 37 17.75 31.58 45.52
CA GLY A 37 18.87 32.48 45.29
C GLY A 37 18.88 33.07 43.86
N LEU A 38 18.55 32.25 42.86
CA LEU A 38 18.43 32.66 41.46
C LEU A 38 17.26 33.63 41.23
N PHE A 39 16.10 33.39 41.86
CA PHE A 39 14.97 34.33 41.81
C PHE A 39 15.34 35.71 42.38
N ARG A 40 16.09 35.76 43.49
CA ARG A 40 16.58 37.02 44.08
C ARG A 40 17.52 37.78 43.16
N GLN A 41 18.28 37.08 42.31
CA GLN A 41 19.21 37.66 41.35
C GLN A 41 18.59 37.97 39.98
N LYS A 42 17.30 37.63 39.77
CA LYS A 42 16.59 37.74 38.49
C LYS A 42 17.37 37.11 37.30
N SER A 43 18.09 36.03 37.57
CA SER A 43 18.89 35.34 36.56
C SER A 43 18.03 34.47 35.65
N ALA A 44 18.34 34.43 34.36
CA ALA A 44 17.74 33.48 33.42
C ALA A 44 18.38 32.09 33.59
N PHE A 45 17.72 31.18 34.30
CA PHE A 45 18.26 29.84 34.59
C PHE A 45 17.59 28.70 33.79
N LEU A 46 16.49 29.00 33.08
CA LEU A 46 15.75 28.01 32.29
C LEU A 46 16.57 27.47 31.11
N ASP A 47 17.41 28.32 30.51
CA ASP A 47 18.35 27.93 29.47
C ASP A 47 19.35 26.88 29.97
N VAL A 48 19.74 26.94 31.25
CA VAL A 48 20.63 25.94 31.87
C VAL A 48 19.96 24.57 31.92
N ILE A 49 18.67 24.51 32.30
CA ILE A 49 17.91 23.26 32.32
C ILE A 49 17.81 22.69 30.90
N ARG A 50 17.47 23.53 29.92
CA ARG A 50 17.37 23.11 28.51
C ARG A 50 18.69 22.57 27.98
N ASP A 51 19.76 23.33 28.11
CA ASP A 51 21.06 22.97 27.53
C ASP A 51 21.60 21.68 28.15
N GLU A 52 21.44 21.53 29.47
CA GLU A 52 21.87 20.33 30.18
C GLU A 52 20.98 19.11 29.85
N ALA A 53 19.66 19.29 29.72
CA ALA A 53 18.75 18.25 29.27
C ALA A 53 19.09 17.76 27.85
N CYS A 54 19.31 18.69 26.90
CA CYS A 54 19.74 18.34 25.55
C CYS A 54 21.09 17.61 25.53
N THR A 55 22.04 18.02 26.36
CA THR A 55 23.36 17.38 26.46
C THR A 55 23.25 15.97 27.06
N ALA A 56 22.44 15.80 28.10
CA ALA A 56 22.18 14.49 28.70
C ALA A 56 21.46 13.54 27.71
N LEU A 57 20.46 14.04 26.96
CA LEU A 57 19.78 13.29 25.90
C LEU A 57 20.78 12.87 24.80
N GLU A 58 21.70 13.75 24.42
CA GLU A 58 22.75 13.42 23.46
C GLU A 58 23.70 12.34 24.00
N ALA A 59 24.13 12.46 25.25
CA ALA A 59 25.00 11.47 25.89
C ALA A 59 24.34 10.09 25.95
N ALA A 60 23.09 10.01 26.42
CA ALA A 60 22.31 8.78 26.47
C ALA A 60 22.16 8.14 25.08
N SER A 61 21.86 8.93 24.05
CA SER A 61 21.76 8.42 22.67
C SER A 61 23.08 7.85 22.14
N LYS A 62 24.23 8.43 22.54
CA LYS A 62 25.57 7.95 22.15
C LYS A 62 25.98 6.70 22.91
N GLU A 63 25.60 6.60 24.17
CA GLU A 63 25.86 5.43 25.02
C GLU A 63 25.14 4.20 24.47
N VAL A 64 23.83 4.30 24.23
CA VAL A 64 23.03 3.21 23.62
C VAL A 64 23.61 2.80 22.27
N LEU A 65 24.03 3.77 21.44
CA LEU A 65 24.69 3.49 20.17
C LEU A 65 26.04 2.77 20.37
N ALA A 66 26.86 3.20 21.32
CA ALA A 66 28.16 2.59 21.59
C ALA A 66 28.01 1.15 22.09
N GLU A 67 27.04 0.88 22.96
CA GLU A 67 26.71 -0.47 23.43
C GLU A 67 26.27 -1.38 22.27
N ALA A 68 25.36 -0.89 21.42
CA ALA A 68 24.91 -1.65 20.25
C ALA A 68 26.05 -1.95 19.27
N LEU A 69 26.97 -1.01 19.04
CA LEU A 69 28.14 -1.21 18.18
C LEU A 69 29.19 -2.14 18.81
N ALA A 70 29.27 -2.21 20.14
CA ALA A 70 30.19 -3.10 20.85
C ALA A 70 29.76 -4.57 20.81
N ILE A 71 28.46 -4.84 20.64
CA ILE A 71 27.88 -6.20 20.54
C ILE A 71 28.06 -6.79 19.13
N LEU A 72 28.46 -6.00 18.13
CA LEU A 72 28.75 -6.53 16.79
C LEU A 72 29.88 -7.57 16.89
N PRO A 73 29.68 -8.81 16.39
CA PRO A 73 30.70 -9.83 16.47
C PRO A 73 31.96 -9.34 15.76
N HIS A 74 33.05 -9.20 16.51
CA HIS A 74 34.37 -8.83 15.99
C HIS A 74 35.02 -9.94 15.15
N GLU A 75 34.28 -10.98 14.75
CA GLU A 75 34.83 -12.19 14.16
C GLU A 75 34.42 -12.36 12.70
N GLN A 76 35.30 -11.91 11.82
CA GLN A 76 35.75 -12.79 10.74
C GLN A 76 37.29 -12.79 10.77
N GLU A 77 37.88 -13.92 11.13
CA GLU A 77 39.26 -14.23 10.77
C GLU A 77 39.35 -14.24 9.23
N LEU A 78 39.65 -13.08 8.63
CA LEU A 78 39.91 -12.95 7.21
C LEU A 78 41.35 -12.50 6.97
N SER A 79 41.93 -13.09 5.93
CA SER A 79 43.31 -12.94 5.47
C SER A 79 43.81 -11.50 5.45
N GLN A 80 45.12 -11.33 5.66
CA GLN A 80 45.84 -10.05 5.85
C GLN A 80 45.59 -8.96 4.77
N ASP A 81 45.05 -9.34 3.60
CA ASP A 81 44.71 -8.42 2.52
C ASP A 81 43.31 -7.76 2.64
N GLU A 82 42.35 -8.37 3.34
CA GLU A 82 41.00 -7.79 3.55
C GLU A 82 40.96 -6.86 4.79
N ALA A 83 41.85 -7.09 5.76
CA ALA A 83 42.03 -6.24 6.95
C ALA A 83 42.47 -4.79 6.64
N ARG A 84 42.97 -4.52 5.42
CA ARG A 84 43.35 -3.16 5.01
C ARG A 84 42.17 -2.32 4.50
N GLN A 85 41.08 -2.93 4.01
CA GLN A 85 39.88 -2.20 3.58
C GLN A 85 38.85 -2.02 4.71
N GLN A 86 38.89 -2.86 5.75
CA GLN A 86 37.97 -2.84 6.90
C GLN A 86 38.42 -1.98 8.10
N ARG A 87 39.39 -1.07 7.95
CA ARG A 87 39.70 -0.05 8.99
C ARG A 87 38.69 1.11 9.00
N GLN A 88 37.42 0.86 8.72
CA GLN A 88 36.36 1.83 8.98
C GLN A 88 35.80 1.55 10.37
N ALA A 89 35.74 2.59 11.20
CA ALA A 89 35.09 2.49 12.51
C ALA A 89 33.69 1.86 12.35
N PRO A 90 33.23 1.02 13.30
CA PRO A 90 31.89 0.47 13.26
C PRO A 90 30.90 1.63 13.12
N SER A 91 30.18 1.63 12.00
CA SER A 91 29.24 2.68 11.63
C SER A 91 27.82 2.13 11.73
N ILE A 92 26.87 3.00 12.06
CA ILE A 92 25.42 2.70 12.08
C ILE A 92 24.98 1.98 10.78
N ARG A 93 25.62 2.28 9.65
CA ARG A 93 25.32 1.68 8.33
C ARG A 93 25.68 0.21 8.19
N ASN A 94 26.51 -0.33 9.08
CA ASN A 94 26.92 -1.74 9.06
C ASN A 94 25.98 -2.61 9.89
N LEU A 95 25.01 -2.03 10.61
CA LEU A 95 24.01 -2.74 11.39
C LEU A 95 22.95 -3.38 10.48
N SER A 96 22.43 -4.54 10.90
CA SER A 96 21.29 -5.16 10.23
C SER A 96 20.00 -4.35 10.47
N ALA A 97 18.98 -4.56 9.64
CA ALA A 97 17.67 -3.92 9.83
C ALA A 97 17.06 -4.22 11.20
N GLN A 98 17.23 -5.45 11.69
CA GLN A 98 16.79 -5.85 13.02
C GLN A 98 17.58 -5.12 14.11
N ALA A 99 18.92 -5.10 14.03
CA ALA A 99 19.75 -4.41 15.01
C ALA A 99 19.47 -2.90 15.06
N LEU A 100 19.18 -2.27 13.91
CA LEU A 100 18.75 -0.86 13.87
C LEU A 100 17.37 -0.64 14.51
N THR A 101 16.47 -1.62 14.39
CA THR A 101 15.13 -1.57 15.00
C THR A 101 15.23 -1.72 16.51
N ASP A 102 16.06 -2.65 16.99
CA ASP A 102 16.33 -2.84 18.42
C ASP A 102 17.03 -1.59 18.99
N LEU A 103 18.02 -1.03 18.29
CA LEU A 103 18.69 0.21 18.66
C LEU A 103 17.71 1.39 18.76
N LEU A 104 16.78 1.52 17.79
CA LEU A 104 15.75 2.56 17.82
C LEU A 104 14.84 2.39 19.05
N SER A 105 14.41 1.16 19.33
CA SER A 105 13.54 0.84 20.47
C SER A 105 14.22 1.20 21.79
N GLU A 106 15.45 0.75 21.99
CA GLU A 106 16.21 1.04 23.21
C GLU A 106 16.47 2.53 23.36
N THR A 107 16.84 3.22 22.27
CA THR A 107 17.05 4.68 22.28
C THR A 107 15.77 5.41 22.68
N CYS A 108 14.62 5.04 22.11
CA CYS A 108 13.32 5.63 22.49
C CYS A 108 13.02 5.43 23.98
N GLN A 109 13.24 4.22 24.50
CA GLN A 109 13.00 3.91 25.91
C GLN A 109 13.90 4.72 26.85
N GLN A 110 15.21 4.75 26.60
CA GLN A 110 16.15 5.51 27.42
C GLN A 110 15.88 7.02 27.40
N LEU A 111 15.62 7.58 26.21
CA LEU A 111 15.30 9.00 26.09
C LEU A 111 13.96 9.33 26.78
N PHE A 112 12.95 8.45 26.72
CA PHE A 112 11.69 8.67 27.43
C PHE A 112 11.86 8.71 28.95
N LEU A 113 12.66 7.80 29.52
CA LEU A 113 12.96 7.78 30.95
C LEU A 113 13.70 9.06 31.38
N LEU A 114 14.64 9.54 30.57
CA LEU A 114 15.33 10.79 30.84
C LEU A 114 14.38 12.00 30.73
N LEU A 115 13.46 12.02 29.77
CA LEU A 115 12.42 13.06 29.67
C LEU A 115 11.47 13.06 30.88
N LYS A 116 11.11 11.89 31.42
CA LYS A 116 10.37 11.79 32.69
C LYS A 116 11.15 12.43 33.84
N ARG A 117 12.45 12.16 33.93
CA ARG A 117 13.32 12.76 34.95
C ARG A 117 13.41 14.28 34.81
N VAL A 118 13.59 14.79 33.59
CA VAL A 118 13.55 16.24 33.30
C VAL A 118 12.21 16.83 33.74
N LYS A 119 11.08 16.17 33.43
CA LYS A 119 9.75 16.61 33.90
C LYS A 119 9.65 16.67 35.43
N MET A 120 10.22 15.70 36.16
CA MET A 120 10.22 15.72 37.63
C MET A 120 11.00 16.90 38.20
N LEU A 121 12.20 17.17 37.66
CA LEU A 121 12.98 18.37 38.02
C LEU A 121 12.17 19.65 37.78
N MET A 122 11.47 19.72 36.65
CA MET A 122 10.66 20.90 36.29
C MET A 122 9.42 21.07 37.15
N ILE A 123 8.78 19.99 37.59
CA ILE A 123 7.67 20.03 38.55
C ILE A 123 8.15 20.65 39.87
N LEU A 124 9.32 20.23 40.38
CA LEU A 124 9.87 20.83 41.60
C LEU A 124 10.20 22.31 41.42
N VAL A 125 10.81 22.69 40.31
CA VAL A 125 11.10 24.10 40.00
C VAL A 125 9.79 24.91 39.87
N ALA A 126 8.75 24.36 39.25
CA ALA A 126 7.43 25.00 39.17
C ALA A 126 6.79 25.18 40.56
N GLU A 127 6.91 24.20 41.44
CA GLU A 127 6.48 24.30 42.84
C GLU A 127 7.21 25.40 43.59
N MET A 128 8.54 25.47 43.46
CA MET A 128 9.34 26.56 44.03
C MET A 128 8.96 27.93 43.45
N THR A 129 8.63 27.99 42.15
CA THR A 129 8.20 29.22 41.47
C THR A 129 6.84 29.70 42.01
N ALA A 130 5.89 28.78 42.23
CA ALA A 130 4.59 29.10 42.83
C ALA A 130 4.72 29.59 44.27
N LEU A 131 5.56 28.93 45.07
CA LEU A 131 5.84 29.34 46.44
C LEU A 131 6.51 30.73 46.49
N ALA A 132 7.47 30.99 45.62
CA ALA A 132 8.12 32.30 45.48
C ALA A 132 7.15 33.43 45.06
N ALA A 133 6.03 33.08 44.43
CA ALA A 133 4.95 34.01 44.04
C ALA A 133 3.78 34.07 45.05
N GLY A 134 3.88 33.37 46.19
CA GLY A 134 2.83 33.32 47.21
C GLY A 134 1.58 32.53 46.81
N ARG A 135 1.67 31.61 45.84
CA ARG A 135 0.56 30.76 45.37
C ARG A 135 0.59 29.41 46.09
N GLU A 136 -0.46 29.08 46.84
CA GLU A 136 -0.58 27.78 47.57
C GLU A 136 -0.84 26.57 46.66
N LYS A 137 -1.26 26.80 45.41
CA LYS A 137 -1.56 25.76 44.42
C LYS A 137 -0.80 26.03 43.13
N VAL A 138 0.07 25.10 42.77
CA VAL A 138 0.56 24.99 41.39
C VAL A 138 -0.60 24.44 40.56
N ALA A 139 -0.88 25.05 39.41
CA ALA A 139 -1.70 24.44 38.38
C ALA A 139 -0.88 23.32 37.70
N VAL A 140 -0.59 22.23 38.43
CA VAL A 140 0.02 21.03 37.81
C VAL A 140 -1.12 20.28 37.14
N ASP A 141 -1.07 20.16 35.82
CA ASP A 141 -1.94 19.25 35.09
C ASP A 141 -1.86 17.83 35.70
N LYS A 142 -3.00 17.13 35.69
CA LYS A 142 -3.33 15.91 36.44
C LYS A 142 -2.48 14.66 36.10
N ILE A 143 -1.16 14.72 36.28
CA ILE A 143 -0.25 13.57 36.13
C ILE A 143 0.80 13.58 37.25
N SER A 144 0.35 13.67 38.51
CA SER A 144 1.16 13.22 39.63
C SER A 144 0.44 12.05 40.30
N SER A 145 1.15 10.93 40.43
CA SER A 145 0.66 9.76 41.16
C SER A 145 0.28 10.18 42.59
N GLU A 146 -0.71 9.51 43.17
CA GLU A 146 -1.21 9.77 44.53
C GLU A 146 -0.12 9.69 45.63
N GLU A 147 1.04 9.10 45.32
CA GLU A 147 2.21 9.04 46.21
C GLU A 147 3.00 10.37 46.28
N HIS A 148 3.08 11.14 45.19
CA HIS A 148 3.77 12.44 45.17
C HIS A 148 2.98 13.53 45.91
N GLY A 149 1.65 13.43 45.94
CA GLY A 149 0.79 14.39 46.65
C GLY A 149 1.03 14.44 48.17
N LYS A 150 1.50 13.33 48.77
CA LYS A 150 1.78 13.25 50.23
C LYS A 150 3.12 13.87 50.62
N ARG A 151 4.17 13.72 49.81
CA ARG A 151 5.47 14.38 50.00
C ARG A 151 5.32 15.90 49.93
N ASN A 152 4.57 16.39 48.94
CA ASN A 152 4.36 17.82 48.70
C ASN A 152 3.77 18.57 49.90
N ALA A 153 2.99 17.93 50.79
CA ALA A 153 2.38 18.63 51.92
C ALA A 153 3.37 18.95 53.06
N LEU A 154 4.36 18.08 53.28
CA LEU A 154 5.38 18.24 54.33
C LEU A 154 6.48 19.22 53.91
N THR A 155 6.94 19.13 52.65
CA THR A 155 7.93 20.06 52.09
C THR A 155 7.36 21.48 51.98
N ARG A 156 6.09 21.64 51.56
CA ARG A 156 5.41 22.95 51.48
C ARG A 156 5.34 23.69 52.82
N LYS A 157 5.11 22.98 53.93
CA LYS A 157 5.01 23.59 55.26
C LYS A 157 6.38 24.08 55.75
N SER A 158 7.44 23.30 55.52
CA SER A 158 8.80 23.72 55.84
C SER A 158 9.29 24.89 54.96
N LEU A 159 8.74 25.02 53.74
CA LEU A 159 9.10 26.06 52.76
C LEU A 159 8.40 27.40 52.99
N SER A 160 7.13 27.40 53.40
CA SER A 160 6.43 28.63 53.80
C SER A 160 7.10 29.32 54.98
N ASP A 161 7.69 28.52 55.88
CA ASP A 161 8.37 29.00 57.09
C ASP A 161 9.75 29.63 56.78
N ILE A 162 10.38 29.31 55.63
CA ILE A 162 11.68 29.86 55.21
C ILE A 162 11.53 31.20 54.47
N LEU A 163 10.40 31.42 53.78
CA LEU A 163 10.17 32.62 52.97
C LEU A 163 9.61 33.79 53.79
N ASP A 164 9.22 33.60 55.05
CA ASP A 164 8.64 34.63 55.95
C ASP A 164 7.52 35.48 55.28
N GLY A 165 6.77 34.89 54.33
CA GLY A 165 5.71 35.57 53.58
C GLY A 165 6.19 36.60 52.53
N ALA A 166 7.48 36.64 52.19
CA ALA A 166 8.00 37.52 51.15
C ALA A 166 7.78 36.94 49.74
N ASN A 167 7.02 37.66 48.91
CA ASN A 167 6.90 37.34 47.48
C ASN A 167 8.20 37.74 46.76
N LEU A 168 8.95 36.74 46.30
CA LEU A 168 10.18 36.92 45.54
C LEU A 168 9.91 37.19 44.06
N LEU A 169 8.73 36.81 43.55
CA LEU A 169 8.32 36.97 42.16
C LEU A 169 7.02 37.76 42.06
N SER A 170 6.94 38.63 41.04
CA SER A 170 5.67 39.22 40.61
C SER A 170 4.80 38.19 39.86
N SER A 171 3.50 38.48 39.69
CA SER A 171 2.60 37.60 38.94
C SER A 171 3.04 37.44 37.47
N GLU A 172 3.61 38.48 36.86
CA GLU A 172 4.11 38.44 35.48
C GLU A 172 5.39 37.60 35.36
N GLU A 173 6.30 37.69 36.34
CA GLU A 173 7.52 36.86 36.38
C GLU A 173 7.19 35.39 36.63
N TYR A 174 6.19 35.09 37.47
CA TYR A 174 5.67 33.72 37.67
C TYR A 174 5.15 33.13 36.35
N GLU A 175 4.32 33.87 35.61
CA GLU A 175 3.75 33.40 34.34
C GLU A 175 4.84 33.14 33.30
N LYS A 176 5.83 34.04 33.20
CA LYS A 176 7.00 33.85 32.31
C LYS A 176 7.81 32.61 32.65
N VAL A 177 8.07 32.34 33.93
CA VAL A 177 8.83 31.15 34.34
C VAL A 177 8.00 29.88 34.13
N ALA A 178 6.70 29.91 34.41
CA ALA A 178 5.81 28.76 34.18
C ALA A 178 5.67 28.41 32.69
N GLU A 179 5.51 29.40 31.83
CA GLU A 179 5.50 29.22 30.37
C GLU A 179 6.87 28.75 29.86
N GLY A 180 7.95 29.38 30.32
CA GLY A 180 9.32 28.99 29.95
C GLY A 180 9.67 27.56 30.37
N LEU A 181 9.19 27.09 31.53
CA LEU A 181 9.32 25.67 31.89
C LEU A 181 8.58 24.80 30.87
N LYS A 182 7.31 25.08 30.56
CA LYS A 182 6.60 24.30 29.54
C LYS A 182 7.36 24.22 28.22
N ASP A 183 7.91 25.35 27.75
CA ASP A 183 8.70 25.43 26.53
C ASP A 183 9.99 24.58 26.59
N VAL A 184 10.70 24.57 27.72
CA VAL A 184 11.91 23.75 27.91
C VAL A 184 11.59 22.25 27.79
N LEU A 185 10.47 21.78 28.34
CA LEU A 185 10.08 20.38 28.23
C LEU A 185 9.74 20.01 26.78
N CYS A 186 9.02 20.89 26.07
CA CYS A 186 8.70 20.69 24.65
C CYS A 186 9.97 20.66 23.79
N GLN A 187 10.90 21.59 23.99
CA GLN A 187 12.18 21.63 23.28
C GLN A 187 13.04 20.38 23.56
N SER A 188 13.00 19.86 24.79
CA SER A 188 13.69 18.61 25.14
C SER A 188 13.08 17.40 24.40
N CYS A 189 11.74 17.34 24.31
CA CYS A 189 11.04 16.30 23.54
C CYS A 189 11.35 16.40 22.04
N ASP A 190 11.33 17.60 21.46
CA ASP A 190 11.68 17.84 20.06
C ASP A 190 13.13 17.41 19.76
N TYR A 191 14.05 17.70 20.68
CA TYR A 191 15.44 17.26 20.56
C TYR A 191 15.56 15.73 20.58
N ALA A 192 14.88 15.05 21.51
CA ALA A 192 14.85 13.59 21.57
C ALA A 192 14.27 12.99 20.27
N HIS A 193 13.19 13.56 19.76
CA HIS A 193 12.57 13.16 18.49
C HIS A 193 13.52 13.34 17.30
N GLU A 194 14.28 14.44 17.24
CA GLU A 194 15.27 14.66 16.19
C GLU A 194 16.42 13.65 16.25
N ARG A 195 16.81 13.19 17.45
CA ARG A 195 17.81 12.12 17.61
C ARG A 195 17.30 10.78 17.07
N CYS A 196 16.08 10.37 17.45
CA CYS A 196 15.47 9.14 16.92
C CYS A 196 15.21 9.26 15.40
N ALA A 197 14.83 10.44 14.91
CA ALA A 197 14.65 10.72 13.49
C ALA A 197 15.94 10.51 12.67
N ARG A 198 17.12 10.80 13.24
CA ARG A 198 18.41 10.49 12.58
C ARG A 198 18.62 9.00 12.41
N LEU A 199 18.33 8.19 13.43
CA LEU A 199 18.42 6.72 13.35
C LEU A 199 17.46 6.17 12.30
N LEU A 200 16.21 6.66 12.29
CA LEU A 200 15.22 6.29 11.28
C LEU A 200 15.67 6.59 9.84
N ARG A 201 16.44 7.68 9.63
CA ARG A 201 16.95 8.05 8.30
C ARG A 201 18.08 7.14 7.80
N GLU A 202 18.81 6.48 8.69
CA GLU A 202 19.83 5.49 8.35
C GLU A 202 19.23 4.08 8.10
N MET A 203 17.94 3.87 8.38
CA MET A 203 17.26 2.61 8.08
C MET A 203 17.33 2.29 6.58
N PRO A 204 17.57 1.03 6.20
CA PRO A 204 17.62 0.64 4.80
C PRO A 204 16.26 0.84 4.12
N SER A 205 16.27 1.09 2.82
CA SER A 205 15.02 1.11 2.03
C SER A 205 14.47 -0.30 1.76
N LYS A 206 15.29 -1.34 1.94
CA LYS A 206 14.93 -2.75 1.80
C LYS A 206 14.41 -3.28 3.14
N LEU A 207 13.20 -2.89 3.51
CA LEU A 207 12.51 -3.42 4.68
C LEU A 207 11.35 -4.29 4.20
N SER A 208 11.20 -5.45 4.82
CA SER A 208 9.97 -6.23 4.72
C SER A 208 8.81 -5.46 5.34
N HIS A 209 7.59 -5.85 4.98
CA HIS A 209 6.39 -5.25 5.53
C HIS A 209 6.34 -5.34 7.06
N ALA A 210 6.68 -6.50 7.63
CA ALA A 210 6.67 -6.71 9.08
C ALA A 210 7.70 -5.83 9.81
N GLU A 211 8.92 -5.71 9.25
CA GLU A 211 9.97 -4.85 9.82
C GLU A 211 9.55 -3.37 9.83
N PHE A 212 8.97 -2.88 8.73
CA PHE A 212 8.51 -1.49 8.67
C PHE A 212 7.35 -1.22 9.64
N LEU A 213 6.41 -2.16 9.80
CA LEU A 213 5.34 -2.01 10.79
C LEU A 213 5.86 -1.98 12.22
N ASN A 214 6.86 -2.80 12.55
CA ASN A 214 7.49 -2.76 13.86
C ASN A 214 8.10 -1.38 14.14
N ILE A 215 8.84 -0.82 13.16
CA ILE A 215 9.41 0.53 13.26
C ILE A 215 8.30 1.59 13.43
N ALA A 216 7.22 1.50 12.65
CA ALA A 216 6.11 2.44 12.75
C ALA A 216 5.43 2.41 14.12
N ASN A 217 5.28 1.22 14.72
CA ASN A 217 4.71 1.05 16.06
C ASN A 217 5.62 1.67 17.14
N ILE A 218 6.93 1.44 17.08
CA ILE A 218 7.91 2.05 18.01
C ILE A 218 7.83 3.59 17.94
N VAL A 219 7.78 4.14 16.72
CA VAL A 219 7.65 5.59 16.52
C VAL A 219 6.34 6.11 17.11
N GLN A 220 5.23 5.41 16.86
CA GLN A 220 3.92 5.84 17.33
C GLN A 220 3.82 5.81 18.85
N ASP A 221 4.32 4.75 19.49
CA ASP A 221 4.33 4.62 20.95
C ASP A 221 5.17 5.72 21.60
N PHE A 222 6.40 5.94 21.12
CA PHE A 222 7.24 7.01 21.67
C PHE A 222 6.64 8.41 21.47
N CYS A 223 6.06 8.71 20.30
CA CYS A 223 5.37 9.97 20.06
C CYS A 223 4.13 10.16 20.96
N GLN A 224 3.37 9.09 21.21
CA GLN A 224 2.23 9.14 22.12
C GLN A 224 2.68 9.41 23.56
N GLN A 225 3.71 8.69 24.00
CA GLN A 225 4.30 8.85 25.32
C GLN A 225 4.81 10.29 25.57
N THR A 226 5.47 10.93 24.59
CA THR A 226 5.93 12.32 24.73
C THR A 226 4.81 13.36 24.58
N GLU A 227 3.77 13.06 23.80
CA GLU A 227 2.54 13.87 23.74
C GLU A 227 1.80 13.86 25.08
N GLU A 228 1.74 12.73 25.78
CA GLU A 228 1.20 12.63 27.15
C GLU A 228 2.04 13.43 28.16
N LEU A 229 3.36 13.56 27.95
CA LEU A 229 4.22 14.36 28.82
C LEU A 229 4.02 15.87 28.66
N THR A 230 3.83 16.36 27.43
CA THR A 230 3.86 17.80 27.07
C THR A 230 2.52 18.38 26.66
N HIS A 231 1.53 17.53 26.34
CA HIS A 231 0.29 17.89 25.65
C HIS A 231 0.50 18.58 24.29
N GLN A 232 1.68 18.40 23.69
CA GLN A 232 2.02 18.92 22.36
C GLN A 232 2.51 17.79 21.46
N LYS A 233 2.13 17.89 20.18
CA LYS A 233 2.58 16.95 19.15
C LYS A 233 3.88 17.43 18.55
N SER A 234 4.90 16.58 18.58
CA SER A 234 6.16 16.83 17.88
C SER A 234 6.18 16.10 16.53
N SER A 235 6.77 16.74 15.52
CA SER A 235 6.64 16.32 14.12
C SER A 235 7.89 15.65 13.52
N ALA A 236 9.08 15.85 14.10
CA ALA A 236 10.34 15.45 13.48
C ALA A 236 10.41 13.95 13.17
N MET A 237 10.05 13.11 14.15
CA MET A 237 10.07 11.66 14.01
C MET A 237 8.96 11.14 13.08
N VAL A 238 7.76 11.73 13.16
CA VAL A 238 6.64 11.43 12.27
C VAL A 238 7.00 11.75 10.81
N LEU A 239 7.63 12.90 10.55
CA LEU A 239 8.10 13.29 9.21
C LEU A 239 9.22 12.36 8.70
N ALA A 240 10.12 11.93 9.58
CA ALA A 240 11.16 10.96 9.23
C ALA A 240 10.56 9.59 8.86
N LEU A 241 9.59 9.10 9.65
CA LEU A 241 8.84 7.87 9.35
C LEU A 241 8.08 7.98 8.02
N GLN A 242 7.42 9.12 7.77
CA GLN A 242 6.73 9.38 6.51
C GLN A 242 7.69 9.36 5.31
N THR A 243 8.86 10.00 5.45
CA THR A 243 9.90 10.02 4.42
C THR A 243 10.43 8.60 4.15
N GLN A 244 10.69 7.83 5.19
CA GLN A 244 11.15 6.45 5.04
C GLN A 244 10.07 5.54 4.45
N GLY A 245 8.82 5.70 4.88
CA GLY A 245 7.66 4.99 4.33
C GLY A 245 7.47 5.26 2.85
N ALA A 246 7.64 6.51 2.40
CA ALA A 246 7.61 6.86 0.98
C ALA A 246 8.74 6.20 0.18
N LYS A 247 9.96 6.10 0.74
CA LYS A 247 11.08 5.38 0.09
C LYS A 247 10.79 3.88 -0.04
N VAL A 248 10.28 3.24 1.03
CA VAL A 248 9.88 1.83 1.02
C VAL A 248 8.76 1.61 0.00
N ALA A 249 7.73 2.45 -0.02
CA ALA A 249 6.63 2.39 -0.98
C ALA A 249 7.10 2.57 -2.44
N SER A 250 8.02 3.50 -2.68
CA SER A 250 8.59 3.72 -4.01
C SER A 250 9.40 2.53 -4.49
N ARG A 251 10.23 1.95 -3.61
CA ARG A 251 11.01 0.75 -3.93
C ARG A 251 10.10 -0.44 -4.21
N LEU A 252 9.11 -0.68 -3.35
CA LEU A 252 8.12 -1.75 -3.54
C LEU A 252 7.44 -1.59 -4.91
N HIS A 253 7.04 -0.37 -5.26
CA HIS A 253 6.42 -0.09 -6.55
C HIS A 253 7.35 -0.44 -7.73
N GLU A 254 8.61 0.00 -7.70
CA GLU A 254 9.58 -0.36 -8.74
C GLU A 254 9.81 -1.87 -8.82
N GLU A 255 9.95 -2.56 -7.68
CA GLU A 255 10.10 -4.02 -7.64
C GLU A 255 8.88 -4.73 -8.25
N GLN A 256 7.65 -4.30 -7.92
CA GLN A 256 6.44 -4.87 -8.51
C GLN A 256 6.30 -4.55 -9.99
N LYS A 257 6.66 -3.34 -10.44
CA LYS A 257 6.61 -2.92 -11.84
C LYS A 257 7.60 -3.72 -12.70
N VAL A 258 8.83 -3.93 -12.21
CA VAL A 258 9.83 -4.80 -12.86
C VAL A 258 9.33 -6.24 -12.93
N ASN A 259 8.81 -6.78 -11.82
CA ASN A 259 8.30 -8.14 -11.77
C ASN A 259 7.12 -8.36 -12.75
N LEU A 260 6.14 -7.45 -12.76
CA LEU A 260 5.04 -7.47 -13.73
C LEU A 260 5.54 -7.38 -15.17
N THR A 261 6.54 -6.54 -15.45
CA THR A 261 7.11 -6.42 -16.80
C THR A 261 7.70 -7.74 -17.27
N LEU A 262 8.57 -8.35 -16.46
CA LEU A 262 9.25 -9.61 -16.78
C LEU A 262 8.25 -10.75 -17.02
N LEU A 263 7.24 -10.87 -16.17
CA LEU A 263 6.25 -11.93 -16.28
C LEU A 263 5.26 -11.68 -17.44
N LEU A 264 4.87 -10.44 -17.71
CA LEU A 264 4.04 -10.11 -18.88
C LEU A 264 4.76 -10.38 -20.19
N GLU A 265 6.06 -10.04 -20.28
CA GLU A 265 6.85 -10.26 -21.50
C GLU A 265 7.10 -11.74 -21.80
N SER A 266 7.09 -12.58 -20.78
CA SER A 266 7.24 -14.03 -20.91
C SER A 266 5.92 -14.81 -20.86
N GLU A 267 4.78 -14.14 -20.67
CA GLU A 267 3.46 -14.77 -20.55
C GLU A 267 3.07 -15.50 -21.83
N GLN A 268 2.65 -16.75 -21.69
CA GLN A 268 2.28 -17.64 -22.79
C GLN A 268 0.79 -17.66 -23.05
N TRP A 269 0.01 -16.92 -22.25
CA TRP A 269 -1.43 -16.75 -22.40
C TRP A 269 -2.14 -18.10 -22.38
N LYS A 270 -1.81 -18.90 -21.36
CA LYS A 270 -2.42 -20.20 -21.10
C LYS A 270 -3.21 -20.16 -19.80
N PRO A 271 -4.30 -20.95 -19.68
CA PRO A 271 -5.00 -21.10 -18.43
C PRO A 271 -4.04 -21.54 -17.33
N THR A 272 -4.06 -20.85 -16.20
CA THR A 272 -3.20 -21.15 -15.05
C THR A 272 -4.03 -21.74 -13.93
N GLU A 273 -3.47 -22.73 -13.24
CA GLU A 273 -4.10 -23.30 -12.06
C GLU A 273 -4.06 -22.31 -10.90
N VAL A 274 -5.19 -22.21 -10.19
CA VAL A 274 -5.39 -21.26 -9.10
C VAL A 274 -5.04 -21.94 -7.78
N PRO A 275 -4.00 -21.47 -7.06
CA PRO A 275 -3.69 -21.92 -5.71
C PRO A 275 -4.86 -21.68 -4.75
N ALA A 276 -5.08 -22.61 -3.82
CA ALA A 276 -6.15 -22.50 -2.82
C ALA A 276 -6.04 -21.23 -1.96
N GLU A 277 -4.82 -20.82 -1.63
CA GLU A 277 -4.53 -19.57 -0.90
C GLU A 277 -5.08 -18.33 -1.61
N LEU A 278 -5.02 -18.32 -2.95
CA LEU A 278 -5.52 -17.21 -3.75
C LEU A 278 -7.04 -17.20 -3.84
N GLN A 279 -7.67 -18.37 -3.97
CA GLN A 279 -9.13 -18.45 -3.91
C GLN A 279 -9.64 -17.92 -2.57
N LYS A 280 -9.04 -18.38 -1.45
CA LYS A 280 -9.40 -17.90 -0.12
C LYS A 280 -9.19 -16.39 0.02
N LEU A 281 -8.07 -15.85 -0.46
CA LEU A 281 -7.84 -14.41 -0.43
C LEU A 281 -8.97 -13.64 -1.11
N VAL A 282 -9.40 -14.11 -2.28
CA VAL A 282 -10.49 -13.45 -3.02
C VAL A 282 -11.83 -13.62 -2.31
N ASP A 283 -12.09 -14.78 -1.72
CA ASP A 283 -13.27 -15.00 -0.88
C ASP A 283 -13.28 -14.05 0.34
N ASP A 284 -12.14 -13.89 1.02
CA ASP A 284 -11.97 -12.98 2.16
C ASP A 284 -12.17 -11.50 1.74
N ILE A 285 -11.70 -11.11 0.54
CA ILE A 285 -11.94 -9.77 -0.03
C ILE A 285 -13.43 -9.54 -0.27
N VAL A 286 -14.12 -10.52 -0.85
CA VAL A 286 -15.52 -10.40 -1.27
C VAL A 286 -16.48 -10.44 -0.08
N PHE A 287 -16.30 -11.41 0.83
CA PHE A 287 -17.25 -11.67 1.91
C PHE A 287 -16.89 -10.97 3.22
N ALA A 288 -15.60 -10.89 3.56
CA ALA A 288 -15.13 -10.28 4.82
C ALA A 288 -14.59 -8.85 4.64
N GLY A 289 -14.28 -8.43 3.42
CA GLY A 289 -13.57 -7.17 3.16
C GLY A 289 -12.13 -7.16 3.69
N SER A 290 -11.53 -8.34 3.86
CA SER A 290 -10.16 -8.50 4.36
C SER A 290 -9.21 -8.81 3.22
N PHE A 291 -8.01 -8.19 3.26
CA PHE A 291 -6.96 -8.34 2.25
C PHE A 291 -5.74 -9.11 2.79
N GLU A 292 -5.85 -9.66 4.00
CA GLU A 292 -4.75 -10.35 4.69
C GLU A 292 -4.69 -11.82 4.27
N LEU A 293 -3.50 -12.27 3.85
CA LEU A 293 -3.22 -13.66 3.56
C LEU A 293 -2.95 -14.42 4.87
N ASN A 294 -3.93 -15.16 5.36
CA ASN A 294 -3.76 -16.04 6.52
C ASN A 294 -2.87 -17.25 6.15
N LYS A 295 -1.63 -17.26 6.65
CA LYS A 295 -0.64 -18.33 6.40
C LYS A 295 -0.80 -19.56 7.30
N ASP A 296 -1.57 -19.47 8.39
CA ASP A 296 -1.66 -20.53 9.42
C ASP A 296 -2.58 -21.70 9.07
N SER A 297 -3.15 -21.66 7.88
CA SER A 297 -4.03 -22.70 7.40
C SER A 297 -3.27 -23.63 6.46
N SER A 298 -2.92 -24.82 6.97
CA SER A 298 -2.41 -25.96 6.21
C SER A 298 -3.44 -26.40 5.16
N TYR A 299 -3.50 -25.70 4.03
CA TYR A 299 -4.45 -26.02 2.97
C TYR A 299 -3.90 -27.11 2.06
N GLU A 300 -4.22 -28.36 2.37
CA GLU A 300 -4.16 -29.48 1.42
C GLU A 300 -5.33 -29.44 0.41
N SER A 301 -5.71 -28.25 -0.08
CA SER A 301 -6.71 -28.14 -1.14
C SER A 301 -6.01 -28.14 -2.49
N LYS A 302 -6.41 -29.08 -3.36
CA LYS A 302 -5.91 -29.15 -4.74
C LYS A 302 -6.14 -27.82 -5.47
N PRO A 303 -5.20 -27.39 -6.31
CA PRO A 303 -5.38 -26.19 -7.13
C PRO A 303 -6.58 -26.37 -8.08
N LYS A 304 -7.31 -25.29 -8.32
CA LYS A 304 -8.51 -25.28 -9.18
C LYS A 304 -8.18 -24.75 -10.57
N LYS A 305 -9.02 -25.08 -11.56
CA LYS A 305 -8.85 -24.63 -12.96
C LYS A 305 -9.35 -23.19 -13.21
N SER A 306 -10.13 -22.65 -12.30
CA SER A 306 -10.74 -21.32 -12.36
C SER A 306 -10.74 -20.67 -10.97
N LEU A 307 -10.76 -19.35 -10.96
CA LEU A 307 -10.92 -18.52 -9.76
C LEU A 307 -12.39 -18.07 -9.68
N SER A 308 -13.07 -18.34 -8.58
CA SER A 308 -14.47 -17.92 -8.40
C SER A 308 -14.53 -16.55 -7.70
N VAL A 309 -15.31 -15.61 -8.23
CA VAL A 309 -15.56 -14.30 -7.60
C VAL A 309 -17.07 -14.05 -7.56
N ALA A 310 -17.64 -13.91 -6.37
CA ALA A 310 -19.08 -13.66 -6.17
C ALA A 310 -20.01 -14.59 -6.97
N GLY A 311 -19.62 -15.86 -7.15
CA GLY A 311 -20.39 -16.88 -7.88
C GLY A 311 -20.09 -17.00 -9.38
N GLU A 312 -19.18 -16.17 -9.92
CA GLU A 312 -18.73 -16.26 -11.32
C GLU A 312 -17.32 -16.86 -11.41
N ASP A 313 -17.10 -17.82 -12.32
CA ASP A 313 -15.80 -18.48 -12.50
C ASP A 313 -14.96 -17.80 -13.58
N PHE A 314 -13.69 -17.56 -13.27
CA PHE A 314 -12.71 -16.89 -14.13
C PHE A 314 -11.58 -17.84 -14.51
N THR A 315 -11.52 -18.23 -15.78
CA THR A 315 -10.35 -18.90 -16.37
C THR A 315 -9.34 -17.85 -16.80
N VAL A 316 -8.18 -17.78 -16.15
CA VAL A 316 -7.23 -16.67 -16.28
C VAL A 316 -5.77 -17.11 -16.44
N VAL A 317 -4.89 -16.15 -16.71
CA VAL A 317 -3.43 -16.33 -16.85
C VAL A 317 -2.71 -16.10 -15.51
N GLY A 318 -1.46 -16.55 -15.40
CA GLY A 318 -0.72 -16.48 -14.13
C GLY A 318 -0.42 -15.06 -13.68
N VAL A 319 -0.10 -14.16 -14.62
CA VAL A 319 0.24 -12.76 -14.27
C VAL A 319 -0.90 -12.02 -13.58
N VAL A 320 -2.16 -12.23 -13.97
CA VAL A 320 -3.28 -11.53 -13.32
C VAL A 320 -3.47 -11.98 -11.88
N LEU A 321 -3.15 -13.25 -11.57
CA LEU A 321 -3.18 -13.75 -10.19
C LEU A 321 -2.11 -13.08 -9.33
N LEU A 322 -0.91 -12.82 -9.89
CA LEU A 322 0.10 -12.01 -9.22
C LEU A 322 -0.40 -10.58 -8.99
N LEU A 323 -1.04 -9.97 -10.00
CA LEU A 323 -1.60 -8.62 -9.85
C LEU A 323 -2.62 -8.56 -8.70
N VAL A 324 -3.48 -9.57 -8.53
CA VAL A 324 -4.38 -9.67 -7.37
C VAL A 324 -3.61 -9.71 -6.05
N LYS A 325 -2.50 -10.47 -5.95
CA LYS A 325 -1.63 -10.47 -4.75
C LYS A 325 -1.03 -9.08 -4.48
N ILE A 326 -0.59 -8.39 -5.53
CA ILE A 326 -0.03 -7.05 -5.43
C ILE A 326 -1.09 -6.09 -4.91
N MET A 327 -2.29 -6.09 -5.51
CA MET A 327 -3.41 -5.26 -5.06
C MET A 327 -3.71 -5.50 -3.58
N SER A 328 -3.75 -6.77 -3.15
CA SER A 328 -3.98 -7.12 -1.74
C SER A 328 -2.87 -6.62 -0.81
N SER A 329 -1.61 -6.77 -1.22
CA SER A 329 -0.45 -6.31 -0.43
C SER A 329 -0.49 -4.79 -0.20
N TYR A 330 -0.87 -4.03 -1.22
CA TYR A 330 -1.06 -2.58 -1.10
C TYR A 330 -2.23 -2.22 -0.16
N SER A 331 -3.35 -2.96 -0.21
CA SER A 331 -4.47 -2.80 0.72
C SER A 331 -4.08 -3.03 2.17
N VAL A 332 -3.32 -4.09 2.45
CA VAL A 332 -2.82 -4.41 3.79
C VAL A 332 -1.87 -3.31 4.28
N TYR A 333 -0.96 -2.85 3.41
CA TYR A 333 -0.02 -1.80 3.79
C TYR A 333 -0.71 -0.46 4.07
N ALA A 334 -1.74 -0.11 3.29
CA ALA A 334 -2.54 1.09 3.54
C ALA A 334 -3.32 1.04 4.87
N LYS A 335 -3.84 -0.14 5.26
CA LYS A 335 -4.55 -0.32 6.53
C LYS A 335 -3.67 -0.02 7.74
N HIS A 336 -2.43 -0.51 7.71
CA HIS A 336 -1.49 -0.35 8.82
C HIS A 336 -0.75 1.00 8.80
N CYS A 337 -0.48 1.56 7.63
CA CYS A 337 0.23 2.83 7.47
C CYS A 337 -0.69 3.87 6.82
N GLN A 338 -1.71 4.33 7.57
CA GLN A 338 -2.77 5.19 7.02
C GLN A 338 -2.23 6.49 6.39
N PHE A 339 -1.12 7.02 6.89
CA PHE A 339 -0.46 8.22 6.33
C PHE A 339 0.07 8.02 4.91
N LEU A 340 0.37 6.77 4.49
CA LEU A 340 0.81 6.42 3.13
C LEU A 340 -0.35 6.10 2.18
N THR A 341 -1.57 5.92 2.69
CA THR A 341 -2.74 5.50 1.89
C THR A 341 -2.88 6.24 0.56
N PRO A 342 -2.76 7.60 0.49
CA PRO A 342 -2.90 8.30 -0.78
C PRO A 342 -1.79 7.96 -1.80
N ASP A 343 -0.54 7.84 -1.34
CA ASP A 343 0.61 7.49 -2.19
C ASP A 343 0.48 6.04 -2.68
N LEU A 344 0.12 5.12 -1.78
CA LEU A 344 -0.08 3.70 -2.12
C LEU A 344 -1.21 3.50 -3.13
N LEU A 345 -2.33 4.20 -2.97
CA LEU A 345 -3.43 4.14 -3.91
C LEU A 345 -3.03 4.68 -5.29
N SER A 346 -2.28 5.79 -5.34
CA SER A 346 -1.78 6.37 -6.59
C SER A 346 -0.85 5.38 -7.31
N ARG A 347 0.09 4.77 -6.58
CA ARG A 347 1.01 3.74 -7.11
C ARG A 347 0.29 2.49 -7.57
N LEU A 348 -0.73 2.04 -6.83
CA LEU A 348 -1.55 0.90 -7.24
C LEU A 348 -2.31 1.20 -8.53
N THR A 349 -2.88 2.41 -8.64
CA THR A 349 -3.55 2.88 -9.87
C THR A 349 -2.58 2.86 -11.05
N GLU A 350 -1.34 3.36 -10.87
CA GLU A 350 -0.31 3.31 -11.91
C GLU A 350 0.00 1.87 -12.33
N LEU A 351 0.13 0.92 -11.40
CA LEU A 351 0.36 -0.49 -11.72
C LEU A 351 -0.80 -1.11 -12.51
N LEU A 352 -2.05 -0.76 -12.17
CA LEU A 352 -3.23 -1.23 -12.91
C LEU A 352 -3.28 -0.65 -14.33
N GLN A 353 -2.99 0.64 -14.49
CA GLN A 353 -2.90 1.29 -15.80
C GLN A 353 -1.75 0.70 -16.64
N PHE A 354 -0.59 0.49 -16.02
CA PHE A 354 0.56 -0.14 -16.64
C PHE A 354 0.22 -1.55 -17.14
N TYR A 355 -0.38 -2.38 -16.29
CA TYR A 355 -0.84 -3.71 -16.67
C TYR A 355 -1.81 -3.65 -17.86
N ASN A 356 -2.84 -2.81 -17.80
CA ASN A 356 -3.83 -2.68 -18.88
C ASN A 356 -3.18 -2.29 -20.22
N SER A 357 -2.31 -1.27 -20.19
CA SER A 357 -1.56 -0.80 -21.37
C SER A 357 -0.67 -1.90 -21.95
N ARG A 358 0.03 -2.64 -21.08
CA ARG A 358 0.95 -3.71 -21.49
C ARG A 358 0.20 -4.91 -22.08
N VAL A 359 -0.92 -5.31 -21.50
CA VAL A 359 -1.81 -6.34 -22.09
C VAL A 359 -2.29 -5.92 -23.47
N CYS A 360 -2.66 -4.65 -23.66
CA CYS A 360 -3.08 -4.12 -24.96
C CYS A 360 -1.97 -4.23 -26.01
N GLN A 361 -0.75 -3.78 -25.68
CA GLN A 361 0.42 -3.89 -26.57
C GLN A 361 0.75 -5.35 -26.92
N LEU A 362 0.72 -6.25 -25.94
CA LEU A 362 1.05 -7.65 -26.13
C LEU A 362 0.05 -8.37 -27.03
N LEU A 363 -1.25 -8.11 -26.85
CA LEU A 363 -2.32 -8.80 -27.56
C LEU A 363 -2.78 -8.10 -28.83
N LEU A 364 -3.17 -6.82 -28.74
CA LEU A 364 -3.65 -6.03 -29.88
C LEU A 364 -2.49 -5.45 -30.71
N GLY A 365 -1.41 -5.03 -30.06
CA GLY A 365 -0.16 -4.63 -30.73
C GLY A 365 0.69 -5.80 -31.22
N ALA A 366 0.30 -7.03 -30.90
CA ALA A 366 0.98 -8.28 -31.26
C ALA A 366 2.45 -8.37 -30.78
N GLU A 367 2.86 -7.60 -29.76
CA GLU A 367 4.20 -7.65 -29.19
C GLU A 367 4.51 -8.99 -28.51
N ALA A 368 3.51 -9.75 -28.07
CA ALA A 368 3.75 -11.08 -27.49
C ALA A 368 4.36 -12.07 -28.51
N ARG A 369 4.32 -11.78 -29.82
CA ARG A 369 5.00 -12.60 -30.83
C ARG A 369 6.51 -12.48 -30.75
N THR A 370 7.02 -11.28 -30.51
CA THR A 370 8.46 -10.99 -30.40
C THR A 370 8.97 -11.17 -28.98
N ARG A 371 8.19 -10.75 -27.97
CA ARG A 371 8.56 -10.81 -26.54
C ARG A 371 8.43 -12.20 -25.95
N ALA A 372 7.25 -12.82 -26.09
CA ALA A 372 6.94 -14.13 -25.51
C ALA A 372 7.17 -15.29 -26.49
N GLY A 373 7.68 -15.02 -27.70
CA GLY A 373 7.95 -16.04 -28.72
C GLY A 373 6.71 -16.72 -29.32
N LEU A 374 5.52 -16.11 -29.19
CA LEU A 374 4.30 -16.69 -29.75
C LEU A 374 4.32 -16.63 -31.29
N ARG A 375 4.04 -17.76 -31.95
CA ARG A 375 3.95 -17.80 -33.43
C ARG A 375 2.86 -16.86 -33.96
N SER A 376 1.72 -16.84 -33.29
CA SER A 376 0.56 -15.99 -33.61
C SER A 376 -0.27 -15.69 -32.35
N ILE A 377 -1.02 -14.59 -32.40
CA ILE A 377 -2.04 -14.28 -31.38
C ILE A 377 -3.35 -14.93 -31.83
N THR A 378 -3.85 -15.87 -31.02
CA THR A 378 -5.05 -16.67 -31.33
C THR A 378 -6.29 -16.11 -30.64
N ALA A 379 -7.48 -16.53 -31.04
CA ALA A 379 -8.73 -16.19 -30.36
C ALA A 379 -8.70 -16.59 -28.87
N ARG A 380 -8.07 -17.72 -28.54
CA ARG A 380 -7.90 -18.16 -27.16
C ARG A 380 -7.05 -17.20 -26.33
N HIS A 381 -5.94 -16.68 -26.88
CA HIS A 381 -5.11 -15.69 -26.18
C HIS A 381 -5.90 -14.40 -25.89
N LEU A 382 -6.68 -13.92 -26.86
CA LEU A 382 -7.53 -12.74 -26.69
C LEU A 382 -8.65 -12.98 -25.66
N ALA A 383 -9.28 -14.16 -25.67
CA ALA A 383 -10.30 -14.52 -24.69
C ALA A 383 -9.73 -14.56 -23.27
N LEU A 384 -8.52 -15.13 -23.08
CA LEU A 384 -7.84 -15.16 -21.79
C LEU A 384 -7.43 -13.76 -21.31
N GLY A 385 -6.96 -12.91 -22.22
CA GLY A 385 -6.69 -11.51 -21.92
C GLY A 385 -7.95 -10.78 -21.49
N TRP A 386 -9.04 -10.92 -22.24
CA TRP A 386 -10.33 -10.33 -21.91
C TRP A 386 -10.84 -10.80 -20.55
N ARG A 387 -10.77 -12.11 -20.29
CA ARG A 387 -11.21 -12.68 -19.01
C ARG A 387 -10.35 -12.22 -17.82
N SER A 388 -9.05 -12.04 -18.04
CA SER A 388 -8.14 -11.49 -17.03
C SER A 388 -8.44 -10.01 -16.73
N LEU A 389 -8.81 -9.20 -17.73
CA LEU A 389 -9.27 -7.83 -17.49
C LEU A 389 -10.58 -7.81 -16.67
N GLN A 390 -11.54 -8.67 -17.02
CA GLN A 390 -12.82 -8.77 -16.30
C GLN A 390 -12.64 -9.18 -14.84
N LEU A 391 -11.68 -10.06 -14.54
CA LEU A 391 -11.34 -10.40 -13.16
C LEU A 391 -10.95 -9.15 -12.36
N ILE A 392 -10.03 -8.34 -12.88
CA ILE A 392 -9.61 -7.10 -12.20
C ILE A 392 -10.79 -6.13 -12.04
N GLN A 393 -11.62 -5.98 -13.08
CA GLN A 393 -12.83 -5.15 -13.01
C GLN A 393 -13.80 -5.61 -11.92
N SER A 394 -13.99 -6.92 -11.75
CA SER A 394 -14.86 -7.48 -10.72
C SER A 394 -14.37 -7.16 -9.30
N LEU A 395 -13.05 -6.99 -9.14
CA LEU A 395 -12.43 -6.74 -7.84
C LEU A 395 -12.35 -5.25 -7.48
N ILE A 396 -12.24 -4.35 -8.47
CA ILE A 396 -12.11 -2.89 -8.26
C ILE A 396 -13.12 -2.33 -7.22
N PRO A 397 -14.42 -2.68 -7.23
CA PRO A 397 -15.38 -2.15 -6.25
C PRO A 397 -15.03 -2.48 -4.79
N TYR A 398 -14.48 -3.68 -4.54
CA TYR A 398 -14.06 -4.08 -3.18
C TYR A 398 -12.84 -3.28 -2.72
N PHE A 399 -11.88 -3.04 -3.63
CA PHE A 399 -10.74 -2.17 -3.35
C PHE A 399 -11.17 -0.72 -3.10
N GLN A 400 -12.11 -0.17 -3.88
CA GLN A 400 -12.66 1.16 -3.64
C GLN A 400 -13.28 1.27 -2.24
N LYS A 401 -14.06 0.26 -1.84
CA LYS A 401 -14.69 0.20 -0.51
C LYS A 401 -13.67 0.14 0.63
N HIS A 402 -12.51 -0.50 0.42
CA HIS A 402 -11.43 -0.59 1.40
C HIS A 402 -10.66 0.72 1.57
N PHE A 403 -10.27 1.36 0.46
CA PHE A 403 -9.46 2.58 0.51
C PHE A 403 -10.26 3.81 0.96
N LEU A 404 -11.57 3.86 0.71
CA LEU A 404 -12.41 5.01 1.04
C LEU A 404 -12.35 5.43 2.52
N PRO A 405 -12.60 4.53 3.52
CA PRO A 405 -12.50 4.90 4.93
C PRO A 405 -11.08 5.28 5.36
N LEU A 406 -10.05 4.62 4.80
CA LEU A 406 -8.64 4.88 5.12
C LEU A 406 -8.17 6.27 4.66
N LEU A 407 -8.73 6.77 3.56
CA LEU A 407 -8.46 8.13 3.07
C LEU A 407 -9.16 9.19 3.92
N ALA A 408 -10.36 8.88 4.41
CA ALA A 408 -11.10 9.77 5.31
C ALA A 408 -10.38 9.93 6.66
N SER A 409 -9.86 8.84 7.23
CA SER A 409 -9.10 8.89 8.49
C SER A 409 -7.75 9.61 8.36
N ALA A 410 -7.14 9.61 7.17
CA ALA A 410 -5.88 10.31 6.91
C ALA A 410 -6.02 11.86 6.78
N ASN A 411 -7.17 12.45 7.12
CA ASN A 411 -7.49 13.89 7.00
C ASN A 411 -7.18 14.47 5.60
N LYS A 412 -7.18 13.62 4.58
CA LYS A 412 -6.97 13.95 3.17
C LYS A 412 -8.14 13.39 2.38
N SER A 413 -9.36 13.81 2.72
CA SER A 413 -10.56 13.53 1.93
C SER A 413 -10.44 14.26 0.60
N ASN A 414 -9.64 13.71 -0.32
CA ASN A 414 -9.47 14.25 -1.64
C ASN A 414 -10.40 13.47 -2.59
N PRO A 415 -11.50 14.09 -3.08
CA PRO A 415 -12.42 13.48 -4.06
C PRO A 415 -11.71 13.01 -5.33
N PHE A 416 -10.48 13.46 -5.54
CA PHE A 416 -9.60 13.09 -6.63
C PHE A 416 -9.28 11.59 -6.64
N SER A 417 -9.01 10.98 -5.48
CA SER A 417 -8.55 9.58 -5.38
C SER A 417 -9.58 8.55 -5.87
N GLN A 418 -10.86 8.74 -5.57
CA GLN A 418 -11.94 7.87 -6.03
C GLN A 418 -12.08 7.89 -7.56
N LYS A 419 -11.90 9.08 -8.17
CA LYS A 419 -11.90 9.25 -9.63
C LYS A 419 -10.78 8.47 -10.33
N HIS A 420 -9.67 8.16 -9.65
CA HIS A 420 -8.56 7.41 -10.26
C HIS A 420 -8.96 5.95 -10.52
N LEU A 421 -9.58 5.30 -9.53
CA LEU A 421 -10.04 3.92 -9.71
C LEU A 421 -11.23 3.84 -10.68
N ASP A 422 -12.10 4.85 -10.71
CA ASP A 422 -13.18 4.93 -11.71
C ASP A 422 -12.62 5.05 -13.13
N LEU A 423 -11.58 5.87 -13.31
CA LEU A 423 -10.86 5.98 -14.58
C LEU A 423 -10.25 4.64 -14.99
N VAL A 424 -9.55 3.97 -14.08
CA VAL A 424 -8.99 2.63 -14.33
C VAL A 424 -10.08 1.66 -14.75
N ASN A 425 -11.21 1.60 -14.03
CA ASN A 425 -12.30 0.70 -14.38
C ASN A 425 -12.86 0.97 -15.79
N ARG A 426 -13.00 2.26 -16.15
CA ARG A 426 -13.42 2.69 -17.48
C ARG A 426 -12.43 2.25 -18.56
N ASP A 427 -11.13 2.41 -18.31
CA ASP A 427 -10.07 2.06 -19.27
C ASP A 427 -9.97 0.53 -19.47
N PHE A 428 -10.15 -0.26 -18.42
CA PHE A 428 -10.27 -1.72 -18.51
C PHE A 428 -11.52 -2.14 -19.30
N LYS A 429 -12.64 -1.40 -19.16
CA LYS A 429 -13.87 -1.68 -19.89
C LYS A 429 -13.71 -1.39 -21.37
N ALA A 430 -13.15 -0.23 -21.71
CA ALA A 430 -12.87 0.13 -23.10
C ALA A 430 -11.94 -0.88 -23.76
N HIS A 431 -10.89 -1.34 -23.06
CA HIS A 431 -9.99 -2.36 -23.59
C HIS A 431 -10.68 -3.73 -23.74
N SER A 432 -11.53 -4.11 -22.80
CA SER A 432 -12.36 -5.33 -22.92
C SER A 432 -13.26 -5.32 -24.16
N GLU A 433 -13.87 -4.18 -24.47
CA GLU A 433 -14.68 -3.98 -25.69
C GLU A 433 -13.81 -4.07 -26.96
N GLN A 434 -12.58 -3.57 -26.94
CA GLN A 434 -11.63 -3.69 -28.05
C GLN A 434 -11.21 -5.15 -28.29
N LEU A 435 -10.95 -5.92 -27.24
CA LEU A 435 -10.63 -7.36 -27.35
C LEU A 435 -11.82 -8.15 -27.90
N SER A 436 -13.03 -7.88 -27.40
CA SER A 436 -14.26 -8.49 -27.92
C SER A 436 -14.46 -8.17 -29.41
N SER A 437 -14.27 -6.91 -29.81
CA SER A 437 -14.35 -6.48 -31.21
C SER A 437 -13.28 -7.15 -32.08
N LYS A 438 -12.06 -7.32 -31.54
CA LYS A 438 -10.97 -8.01 -32.25
C LYS A 438 -11.25 -9.49 -32.46
N LEU A 439 -11.86 -10.16 -31.49
CA LEU A 439 -12.31 -11.55 -31.60
C LEU A 439 -13.29 -11.73 -32.76
N VAL A 440 -14.29 -10.86 -32.86
CA VAL A 440 -15.25 -10.85 -33.98
C VAL A 440 -14.51 -10.60 -35.30
N SER A 441 -13.69 -9.55 -35.36
CA SER A 441 -12.90 -9.16 -36.54
C SER A 441 -12.06 -10.30 -37.12
N ILE A 442 -11.38 -11.10 -36.29
CA ILE A 442 -10.48 -12.16 -36.79
C ILE A 442 -11.25 -13.16 -37.65
N LEU A 443 -12.43 -13.58 -37.19
CA LEU A 443 -13.22 -14.57 -37.89
C LEU A 443 -13.93 -13.95 -39.10
N THR A 444 -14.50 -12.76 -38.92
CA THR A 444 -15.26 -12.09 -39.97
C THR A 444 -14.40 -11.61 -41.15
N SER A 445 -13.14 -11.22 -40.92
CA SER A 445 -12.18 -10.95 -42.01
C SER A 445 -11.88 -12.22 -42.81
N THR A 446 -11.86 -13.38 -42.16
CA THR A 446 -11.60 -14.65 -42.85
C THR A 446 -12.79 -15.07 -43.70
N PHE A 447 -14.01 -14.89 -43.19
CA PHE A 447 -15.24 -15.13 -43.96
C PHE A 447 -15.33 -14.25 -45.20
N GLU A 448 -14.95 -12.98 -45.09
CA GLU A 448 -14.96 -12.05 -46.22
C GLU A 448 -14.04 -12.51 -47.37
N ILE A 449 -12.84 -12.98 -47.05
CA ILE A 449 -11.89 -13.52 -48.03
C ILE A 449 -12.48 -14.74 -48.74
N GLN A 450 -13.12 -15.64 -47.98
CA GLN A 450 -13.73 -16.86 -48.51
C GLN A 450 -14.96 -16.56 -49.38
N LEU A 451 -15.83 -15.65 -48.95
CA LEU A 451 -17.01 -15.24 -49.71
C LEU A 451 -16.62 -14.57 -51.02
N LYS A 452 -15.62 -13.68 -51.03
CA LYS A 452 -15.17 -12.98 -52.25
C LYS A 452 -14.79 -13.93 -53.41
N GLN A 453 -14.30 -15.12 -53.09
CA GLN A 453 -13.86 -16.15 -54.03
C GLN A 453 -14.95 -17.18 -54.36
N TRP A 454 -16.10 -17.12 -53.69
CA TRP A 454 -17.15 -18.11 -53.82
C TRP A 454 -18.19 -17.74 -54.90
N GLU A 455 -18.63 -18.76 -55.62
CA GLU A 455 -19.71 -18.70 -56.60
C GLU A 455 -20.68 -19.86 -56.35
N PRO A 456 -22.00 -19.66 -56.54
CA PRO A 456 -22.99 -20.69 -56.34
C PRO A 456 -22.91 -21.76 -57.44
N LYS A 457 -22.32 -22.90 -57.10
CA LYS A 457 -22.23 -24.08 -57.97
C LYS A 457 -22.16 -25.39 -57.17
N PRO A 458 -22.63 -26.53 -57.72
CA PRO A 458 -22.43 -27.84 -57.10
C PRO A 458 -20.94 -28.18 -56.94
N PRO A 459 -20.55 -28.99 -55.94
CA PRO A 459 -21.40 -29.61 -54.91
C PRO A 459 -21.74 -28.67 -53.74
N VAL A 460 -22.90 -28.90 -53.12
CA VAL A 460 -23.34 -28.23 -51.87
C VAL A 460 -23.29 -29.24 -50.70
N PRO A 461 -22.67 -28.91 -49.56
CA PRO A 461 -22.01 -27.65 -49.26
C PRO A 461 -20.72 -27.48 -50.06
N SER A 462 -20.37 -26.23 -50.42
CA SER A 462 -19.11 -25.94 -51.09
C SER A 462 -17.92 -26.05 -50.14
N ASN A 463 -16.70 -26.10 -50.70
CA ASN A 463 -15.48 -26.04 -49.89
C ASN A 463 -15.39 -24.74 -49.08
N THR A 464 -15.91 -23.63 -49.62
CA THR A 464 -16.00 -22.35 -48.93
C THR A 464 -16.85 -22.46 -47.67
N PHE A 465 -18.12 -22.88 -47.79
CA PHE A 465 -19.03 -22.98 -46.66
C PHE A 465 -18.59 -24.03 -45.63
N ARG A 466 -18.01 -25.15 -46.07
CA ARG A 466 -17.33 -26.10 -45.17
C ARG A 466 -16.21 -25.44 -44.38
N SER A 467 -15.40 -24.60 -45.01
CA SER A 467 -14.28 -23.91 -44.38
C SER A 467 -14.76 -22.84 -43.38
N ILE A 468 -15.78 -22.04 -43.75
CA ILE A 468 -16.44 -21.06 -42.87
C ILE A 468 -16.94 -21.75 -41.59
N CYS A 469 -17.74 -22.81 -41.74
CA CYS A 469 -18.30 -23.54 -40.60
C CYS A 469 -17.21 -24.21 -39.74
N LYS A 470 -16.16 -24.75 -40.37
CA LYS A 470 -15.02 -25.33 -39.65
C LYS A 470 -14.27 -24.28 -38.83
N GLN A 471 -14.08 -23.08 -39.36
CA GLN A 471 -13.43 -21.99 -38.62
C GLN A 471 -14.32 -21.46 -37.49
N LEU A 472 -15.62 -21.37 -37.72
CA LEU A 472 -16.60 -21.02 -36.69
C LEU A 472 -16.58 -22.02 -35.52
N ALA A 473 -16.58 -23.33 -35.82
CA ALA A 473 -16.50 -24.38 -34.80
C ALA A 473 -15.19 -24.30 -34.00
N LYS A 474 -14.05 -24.11 -34.67
CA LYS A 474 -12.75 -23.91 -34.00
C LYS A 474 -12.70 -22.65 -33.15
N PHE A 475 -13.35 -21.57 -33.59
CA PHE A 475 -13.45 -20.35 -32.81
C PHE A 475 -14.26 -20.60 -31.53
N HIS A 476 -15.43 -21.25 -31.63
CA HIS A 476 -16.25 -21.62 -30.48
C HIS A 476 -15.47 -22.50 -29.50
N GLU A 477 -14.81 -23.57 -29.97
CA GLU A 477 -13.96 -24.43 -29.14
C GLU A 477 -12.85 -23.65 -28.41
N ALA A 478 -12.26 -22.63 -29.07
CA ALA A 478 -11.19 -21.84 -28.48
C ALA A 478 -11.63 -20.90 -27.35
N VAL A 479 -12.93 -20.53 -27.30
CA VAL A 479 -13.47 -19.55 -26.35
C VAL A 479 -14.47 -20.12 -25.35
N GLU A 480 -15.09 -21.28 -25.63
CA GLU A 480 -16.19 -21.84 -24.79
C GLU A 480 -15.76 -22.23 -23.38
N ASP A 481 -14.49 -22.55 -23.18
CA ASP A 481 -13.91 -22.97 -21.89
C ASP A 481 -13.23 -21.82 -21.13
N VAL A 482 -13.19 -20.63 -21.74
CA VAL A 482 -12.61 -19.41 -21.14
C VAL A 482 -13.69 -18.41 -20.76
N LEU A 483 -14.69 -18.21 -21.64
CA LEU A 483 -15.71 -17.19 -21.49
C LEU A 483 -17.04 -17.76 -20.99
N PRO A 484 -17.84 -16.99 -20.21
CA PRO A 484 -19.21 -17.36 -19.86
C PRO A 484 -20.07 -17.63 -21.11
N THR A 485 -20.98 -18.60 -21.00
CA THR A 485 -21.86 -19.02 -22.12
C THR A 485 -22.63 -17.86 -22.75
N LEU A 486 -23.05 -16.88 -21.94
CA LEU A 486 -23.74 -15.69 -22.43
C LEU A 486 -22.85 -14.85 -23.36
N GLN A 487 -21.60 -14.61 -22.98
CA GLN A 487 -20.64 -13.83 -23.77
C GLN A 487 -20.26 -14.55 -25.07
N VAL A 488 -20.10 -15.89 -25.02
CA VAL A 488 -19.85 -16.70 -26.22
C VAL A 488 -21.03 -16.58 -27.20
N LYS A 489 -22.26 -16.66 -26.69
CA LYS A 489 -23.47 -16.46 -27.50
C LYS A 489 -23.50 -15.08 -28.14
N GLU A 490 -23.24 -14.02 -27.38
CA GLU A 490 -23.18 -12.65 -27.91
C GLU A 490 -22.11 -12.46 -28.99
N LEU A 491 -20.92 -13.06 -28.83
CA LEU A 491 -19.88 -13.04 -29.85
C LEU A 491 -20.35 -13.74 -31.13
N LEU A 492 -20.94 -14.93 -31.00
CA LEU A 492 -21.43 -15.69 -32.16
C LEU A 492 -22.58 -14.98 -32.88
N LEU A 493 -23.47 -14.30 -32.15
CA LEU A 493 -24.51 -13.47 -32.75
C LEU A 493 -23.93 -12.30 -33.55
N LYS A 494 -22.93 -11.59 -33.00
CA LYS A 494 -22.23 -10.51 -33.72
C LYS A 494 -21.51 -11.02 -34.97
N ILE A 495 -20.84 -12.16 -34.87
CA ILE A 495 -20.19 -12.84 -35.99
C ILE A 495 -21.22 -13.23 -37.06
N HIS A 496 -22.36 -13.77 -36.62
CA HIS A 496 -23.45 -14.16 -37.50
C HIS A 496 -24.03 -12.97 -38.25
N GLU A 497 -24.33 -11.88 -37.53
CA GLU A 497 -24.86 -10.64 -38.11
C GLU A 497 -23.90 -10.07 -39.18
N ASP A 498 -22.60 -9.99 -38.88
CA ASP A 498 -21.60 -9.52 -39.84
C ASP A 498 -21.46 -10.46 -41.05
N PHE A 499 -21.52 -11.78 -40.83
CA PHE A 499 -21.57 -12.77 -41.91
C PHE A 499 -22.79 -12.57 -42.81
N SER A 500 -23.98 -12.36 -42.24
CA SER A 500 -25.22 -12.10 -42.97
C SER A 500 -25.09 -10.87 -43.87
N GLN A 501 -24.55 -9.76 -43.32
CA GLN A 501 -24.33 -8.52 -44.06
C GLN A 501 -23.34 -8.71 -45.23
N LYS A 502 -22.22 -9.40 -44.99
CA LYS A 502 -21.23 -9.68 -46.04
C LYS A 502 -21.76 -10.63 -47.12
N CYS A 503 -22.52 -11.63 -46.72
CA CYS A 503 -23.18 -12.54 -47.65
C CYS A 503 -24.17 -11.78 -48.53
N ARG A 504 -25.04 -10.96 -47.93
CA ARG A 504 -25.97 -10.07 -48.66
C ARG A 504 -25.24 -9.21 -49.68
N TRP A 505 -24.18 -8.52 -49.26
CA TRP A 505 -23.39 -7.69 -50.16
C TRP A 505 -22.80 -8.48 -51.33
N HIS A 506 -22.27 -9.68 -51.08
CA HIS A 506 -21.70 -10.53 -52.13
C HIS A 506 -22.76 -11.08 -53.09
N LEU A 507 -23.94 -11.47 -52.59
CA LEU A 507 -25.07 -11.91 -53.42
C LEU A 507 -25.57 -10.77 -54.32
N ASN A 508 -25.70 -9.55 -53.77
CA ASN A 508 -26.03 -8.37 -54.54
C ASN A 508 -24.99 -8.07 -55.63
N ARG A 509 -23.69 -8.23 -55.32
CA ARG A 509 -22.60 -8.09 -56.30
C ARG A 509 -22.69 -9.10 -57.45
N LEU A 510 -23.12 -10.32 -57.16
CA LEU A 510 -23.35 -11.37 -58.16
C LEU A 510 -24.68 -11.21 -58.91
N GLY A 511 -25.53 -10.25 -58.53
CA GLY A 511 -26.84 -10.02 -59.14
C GLY A 511 -27.87 -11.11 -58.84
N LEU A 512 -27.65 -11.90 -57.79
CA LEU A 512 -28.52 -13.02 -57.42
C LEU A 512 -29.81 -12.50 -56.76
N ALA A 513 -30.96 -12.86 -57.32
CA ALA A 513 -32.27 -12.49 -56.79
C ALA A 513 -32.93 -13.66 -56.05
N SER A 514 -33.88 -13.34 -55.16
CA SER A 514 -34.79 -14.32 -54.56
C SER A 514 -35.90 -14.73 -55.55
N ASP A 515 -35.52 -15.36 -56.65
CA ASP A 515 -36.41 -15.71 -57.77
C ASP A 515 -36.89 -17.17 -57.76
N GLY A 516 -36.45 -17.97 -56.79
CA GLY A 516 -36.75 -19.41 -56.73
C GLY A 516 -36.03 -20.24 -57.78
N GLY A 517 -35.08 -19.66 -58.53
CA GLY A 517 -34.32 -20.34 -59.57
C GLY A 517 -33.25 -21.31 -59.04
N PRO A 518 -32.53 -22.02 -59.95
CA PRO A 518 -31.51 -23.01 -59.57
C PRO A 518 -30.37 -22.41 -58.73
N GLN A 519 -29.94 -21.19 -59.03
CA GLN A 519 -28.91 -20.50 -58.25
C GLN A 519 -29.43 -20.10 -56.86
N HIS A 520 -30.67 -19.60 -56.77
CA HIS A 520 -31.32 -19.33 -55.48
C HIS A 520 -31.42 -20.58 -54.61
N ALA A 521 -31.77 -21.73 -55.19
CA ALA A 521 -31.80 -23.02 -54.47
C ALA A 521 -30.42 -23.44 -53.95
N LEU A 522 -29.35 -23.24 -54.75
CA LEU A 522 -27.97 -23.53 -54.31
C LEU A 522 -27.55 -22.63 -53.14
N VAL A 523 -27.81 -21.32 -53.22
CA VAL A 523 -27.52 -20.37 -52.12
C VAL A 523 -28.31 -20.75 -50.86
N THR A 524 -29.60 -21.06 -51.01
CA THR A 524 -30.47 -21.45 -49.89
C THR A 524 -29.94 -22.71 -49.20
N ALA A 525 -29.48 -23.71 -49.97
CA ALA A 525 -28.92 -24.93 -49.41
C ALA A 525 -27.59 -24.70 -48.66
N GLU A 526 -26.73 -23.79 -49.14
CA GLU A 526 -25.50 -23.38 -48.44
C GLU A 526 -25.79 -22.65 -47.13
N LEU A 527 -26.72 -21.70 -47.16
CA LEU A 527 -27.18 -20.95 -45.99
C LEU A 527 -27.86 -21.87 -44.97
N THR A 528 -28.60 -22.88 -45.44
CA THR A 528 -29.17 -23.94 -44.60
C THR A 528 -28.08 -24.72 -43.88
N PHE A 529 -27.04 -25.15 -44.61
CA PHE A 529 -25.90 -25.86 -44.03
C PHE A 529 -25.20 -25.00 -42.97
N TYR A 530 -24.92 -23.72 -43.25
CA TYR A 530 -24.31 -22.81 -42.29
C TYR A 530 -25.16 -22.66 -41.02
N MET A 531 -26.48 -22.45 -41.16
CA MET A 531 -27.37 -22.27 -40.01
C MET A 531 -27.47 -23.54 -39.15
N GLN A 532 -27.50 -24.73 -39.77
CA GLN A 532 -27.45 -25.99 -39.03
C GLN A 532 -26.16 -26.13 -38.21
N GLN A 533 -25.01 -25.74 -38.78
CA GLN A 533 -23.74 -25.77 -38.06
C GLN A 533 -23.70 -24.74 -36.92
N LEU A 534 -24.24 -23.53 -37.13
CA LEU A 534 -24.33 -22.50 -36.10
C LEU A 534 -25.25 -22.94 -34.95
N GLN A 535 -26.44 -23.46 -35.25
CA GLN A 535 -27.41 -23.94 -34.25
C GLN A 535 -26.93 -25.20 -33.51
N GLY A 536 -26.05 -25.99 -34.14
CA GLY A 536 -25.39 -27.14 -33.51
C GLY A 536 -24.38 -26.79 -32.42
N LEU A 537 -23.98 -25.51 -32.30
CA LEU A 537 -23.13 -25.05 -31.20
C LEU A 537 -23.92 -24.96 -29.90
N LYS A 538 -23.33 -25.43 -28.79
CA LYS A 538 -24.00 -25.61 -27.48
C LYS A 538 -24.84 -24.40 -27.03
N CYS A 539 -24.37 -23.18 -27.26
CA CYS A 539 -25.03 -21.95 -26.81
C CYS A 539 -26.03 -21.34 -27.82
N MET A 540 -26.18 -21.92 -29.01
CA MET A 540 -26.94 -21.34 -30.15
C MET A 540 -28.22 -22.11 -30.51
N ALA A 541 -28.57 -23.18 -29.77
CA ALA A 541 -29.69 -24.07 -30.07
C ALA A 541 -31.10 -23.40 -30.14
N ARG A 542 -31.25 -22.15 -29.71
CA ARG A 542 -32.51 -21.36 -29.76
C ARG A 542 -32.36 -20.02 -30.50
N CYS A 543 -31.38 -19.89 -31.39
CA CYS A 543 -31.19 -18.68 -32.19
C CYS A 543 -32.31 -18.52 -33.25
N ASP A 544 -32.56 -17.29 -33.70
CA ASP A 544 -33.62 -16.84 -34.63
C ASP A 544 -34.02 -17.82 -35.74
N SER A 545 -35.28 -17.71 -36.20
CA SER A 545 -35.81 -18.59 -37.25
C SER A 545 -34.97 -18.48 -38.53
N PHE A 546 -34.72 -19.64 -39.14
CA PHE A 546 -34.02 -19.74 -40.43
C PHE A 546 -34.63 -18.84 -41.50
N ASP A 547 -35.96 -18.69 -41.48
CA ASP A 547 -36.70 -17.83 -42.40
C ASP A 547 -36.36 -16.35 -42.25
N LYS A 548 -36.16 -15.87 -41.02
CA LYS A 548 -35.74 -14.49 -40.76
C LYS A 548 -34.34 -14.24 -41.33
N PHE A 549 -33.40 -15.16 -41.09
CA PHE A 549 -32.05 -15.09 -41.64
C PHE A 549 -32.05 -15.08 -43.18
N LEU A 550 -32.81 -15.96 -43.83
CA LEU A 550 -32.93 -15.95 -45.29
C LEU A 550 -33.51 -14.63 -45.82
N SER A 551 -34.57 -14.13 -45.17
CA SER A 551 -35.18 -12.85 -45.54
C SER A 551 -34.19 -11.69 -45.42
N GLU A 552 -33.36 -11.70 -44.39
CA GLU A 552 -32.31 -10.71 -44.21
C GLU A 552 -31.23 -10.85 -45.27
N VAL A 553 -30.74 -12.05 -45.60
CA VAL A 553 -29.64 -12.20 -46.57
C VAL A 553 -30.05 -11.82 -47.99
N PHE A 554 -31.31 -12.04 -48.38
CA PHE A 554 -31.83 -11.69 -49.70
C PHE A 554 -32.52 -10.30 -49.77
N CYS A 555 -32.65 -9.60 -48.64
CA CYS A 555 -33.15 -8.23 -48.63
C CYS A 555 -32.15 -7.33 -49.38
N ARG A 556 -32.63 -6.64 -50.42
CA ARG A 556 -31.81 -5.76 -51.25
C ARG A 556 -31.45 -4.46 -50.55
#